data_AF-A0AAU7LEU1-F1
#
_entry.id   AF-A0AAU7LEU1-F1
#
_cell.length_a   1.000
_cell.length_b   1.000
_cell.length_c   1.000
_cell.angle_alpha   90.00
_cell.angle_beta   90.00
_cell.angle_gamma   90.00
#
_symmetry.space_group_name_H-M   'P 1'
#
loop_
_entity.id
_entity.type
_entity.pdbx_description
1 polymer ?
#
loop_
_entity_poly.entity_id
_entity_poly.type
_entity_poly.pdbx_seq_one_letter_code
_entity_poly.pdbx_strand_id
1 'polypeptide(L)'
;MNKIKPYTWIVRFDVAPEWVADGFNLTDERALLLLAGDLRHADSSFELAARVLAAPAALRIAREQGYGPKHNGAGRAVAEIMSGAPHAYSDVRKRSDVTVDNAISAAIDLLNSVAFVRDENDNTGAILAKLRDARALLRGDDPISEIQWRPVQD
;
A
#
# COMPACT_ATOMS: atom_id res chain seq x y z
N MET A 1 -4.84 16.88 29.81
CA MET A 1 -5.32 17.34 28.49
C MET A 1 -5.99 16.17 27.79
N ASN A 2 -7.22 16.33 27.32
CA ASN A 2 -7.85 15.32 26.46
C ASN A 2 -7.09 15.28 25.12
N LYS A 3 -6.56 14.12 24.73
CA LYS A 3 -5.96 13.96 23.40
C LYS A 3 -7.07 14.11 22.37
N ILE A 4 -6.98 15.11 21.50
CA ILE A 4 -7.85 15.25 20.34
C ILE A 4 -7.61 14.01 19.46
N LYS A 5 -8.69 13.32 19.09
CA LYS A 5 -8.63 12.20 18.15
C LYS A 5 -8.73 12.74 16.73
N PRO A 6 -7.90 12.28 15.78
CA PRO A 6 -8.05 12.67 14.39
C PRO A 6 -9.33 12.05 13.79
N TYR A 7 -9.94 12.76 12.84
CA TYR A 7 -10.88 12.16 11.89
C TYR A 7 -10.05 11.53 10.77
N THR A 8 -10.18 10.21 10.57
CA THR A 8 -9.28 9.44 9.70
C THR A 8 -10.08 8.65 8.66
N TRP A 9 -9.60 8.71 7.42
CA TRP A 9 -10.10 7.93 6.29
C TRP A 9 -8.96 7.10 5.68
N ILE A 10 -9.28 5.92 5.15
CA ILE A 10 -8.36 5.11 4.35
C ILE A 10 -8.92 5.11 2.93
N VAL A 11 -8.14 5.58 1.97
CA VAL A 11 -8.54 5.74 0.56
C VAL A 11 -7.62 4.90 -0.32
N ARG A 12 -8.18 4.26 -1.34
CA ARG A 12 -7.44 3.55 -2.38
C ARG A 12 -7.45 4.35 -3.67
N PHE A 13 -6.28 4.45 -4.30
CA PHE A 13 -6.10 5.04 -5.62
C PHE A 13 -5.57 3.98 -6.58
N ASP A 14 -6.19 3.89 -7.75
CA ASP A 14 -5.66 3.12 -8.89
C ASP A 14 -5.19 4.11 -9.95
N VAL A 15 -3.97 3.92 -10.43
CA VAL A 15 -3.35 4.75 -11.47
C VAL A 15 -2.93 3.88 -12.65
N ALA A 16 -2.93 4.47 -13.84
CA ALA A 16 -2.52 3.78 -15.05
C ALA A 16 -1.04 3.33 -14.93
N PRO A 17 -0.68 2.14 -15.43
CA PRO A 17 0.72 1.70 -15.47
C PRO A 17 1.65 2.70 -16.16
N GLU A 18 1.16 3.42 -17.18
CA GLU A 18 1.92 4.41 -17.94
C GLU A 18 2.42 5.56 -17.05
N TRP A 19 1.59 6.05 -16.12
CA TRP A 19 2.02 7.06 -15.16
C TRP A 19 3.15 6.54 -14.27
N VAL A 20 3.06 5.27 -13.85
CA VAL A 20 4.10 4.65 -13.04
C VAL A 20 5.38 4.50 -13.84
N ALA A 21 5.29 4.09 -15.11
CA ALA A 21 6.43 4.02 -16.04
C ALA A 21 7.10 5.40 -16.22
N ASP A 22 6.31 6.48 -16.25
CA ASP A 22 6.79 7.87 -16.28
C ASP A 22 7.37 8.38 -14.94
N GLY A 23 7.48 7.51 -13.94
CA GLY A 23 8.10 7.82 -12.65
C GLY A 23 7.11 8.22 -11.55
N PHE A 24 5.80 8.07 -11.76
CA PHE A 24 4.84 8.27 -10.69
C PHE A 24 5.04 7.24 -9.58
N ASN A 25 5.10 7.74 -8.34
CA ASN A 25 5.07 6.98 -7.10
C ASN A 25 4.32 7.80 -6.05
N LEU A 26 3.37 7.22 -5.33
CA LEU A 26 2.68 7.93 -4.26
C LEU A 26 3.53 7.88 -2.99
N THR A 27 4.07 9.02 -2.58
CA THR A 27 4.86 9.19 -1.35
C THR A 27 4.03 9.83 -0.25
N ASP A 28 4.50 9.77 1.00
CA ASP A 28 3.86 10.46 2.14
C ASP A 28 3.71 11.96 1.86
N GLU A 29 4.77 12.59 1.33
CA GLU A 29 4.76 14.00 0.92
C GLU A 29 3.74 14.28 -0.18
N ARG A 30 3.72 13.45 -1.24
CA ARG A 30 2.78 13.62 -2.35
C ARG A 30 1.33 13.43 -1.89
N ALA A 31 1.07 12.50 -0.99
CA ALA A 31 -0.24 12.30 -0.39
C ALA A 31 -0.69 13.55 0.40
N LEU A 32 0.22 14.18 1.15
CA LEU A 32 -0.08 15.42 1.88
C LEU A 32 -0.33 16.59 0.92
N LEU A 33 0.48 16.72 -0.12
CA LEU A 33 0.30 17.76 -1.14
C LEU A 33 -1.05 17.63 -1.88
N LEU A 34 -1.48 16.39 -2.17
CA LEU A 34 -2.81 16.14 -2.75
C LEU A 34 -3.93 16.60 -1.82
N LEU A 35 -3.85 16.27 -0.53
CA LEU A 35 -4.85 16.70 0.47
C LEU A 35 -4.86 18.22 0.66
N ALA A 36 -3.68 18.84 0.75
CA ALA A 36 -3.54 20.29 0.93
C ALA A 36 -4.02 21.09 -0.30
N GLY A 37 -3.86 20.53 -1.51
CA GLY A 37 -4.36 21.15 -2.74
C GLY A 37 -5.88 21.29 -2.79
N ASP A 38 -6.61 20.35 -2.18
CA ASP A 38 -8.06 20.40 -2.05
C ASP A 38 -8.49 21.29 -0.87
N LEU A 39 -7.80 21.17 0.27
CA LEU A 39 -8.07 21.94 1.50
C LEU A 39 -7.24 23.22 1.57
N ARG A 40 -7.44 24.12 0.59
CA ARG A 40 -6.62 25.34 0.39
C ARG A 40 -6.51 26.31 1.58
N HIS A 41 -7.37 26.18 2.58
CA HIS A 41 -7.40 27.02 3.78
C HIS A 41 -6.83 26.35 5.03
N ALA A 42 -6.50 25.06 4.96
CA ALA A 42 -5.94 24.33 6.09
C ALA A 42 -4.42 24.51 6.15
N ASP A 43 -3.88 24.67 7.35
CA ASP A 43 -2.43 24.70 7.58
C ASP A 43 -1.86 23.28 7.59
N SER A 44 -1.03 22.97 6.60
CA SER A 44 -0.40 21.65 6.44
C SER A 44 0.58 21.28 7.56
N SER A 45 0.97 22.24 8.40
CA SER A 45 1.92 22.03 9.50
C SER A 45 1.26 21.49 10.77
N PHE A 46 -0.05 21.67 10.96
CA PHE A 46 -0.74 21.23 12.17
C PHE A 46 -2.20 20.78 12.00
N GLU A 47 -2.86 21.08 10.88
CA GLU A 47 -4.26 20.67 10.65
C GLU A 47 -4.37 19.42 9.76
N LEU A 48 -3.36 19.18 8.90
CA LEU A 48 -3.37 18.09 7.94
C LEU A 48 -2.26 17.07 8.22
N ALA A 49 -2.57 15.81 7.98
CA ALA A 49 -1.61 14.74 7.94
C ALA A 49 -2.05 13.71 6.89
N ALA A 50 -1.12 13.24 6.08
CA ALA A 50 -1.33 12.16 5.15
C ALA A 50 -0.14 11.21 5.18
N ARG A 51 -0.40 9.93 4.92
CA ARG A 51 0.61 8.88 4.91
C ARG A 51 0.14 7.72 4.06
N VAL A 52 1.06 7.14 3.31
CA VAL A 52 0.82 5.93 2.53
C VAL A 52 0.99 4.73 3.46
N LEU A 53 -0.13 4.05 3.75
CA LEU A 53 -0.17 2.90 4.67
C LEU A 53 -0.08 1.55 3.95
N ALA A 54 -0.37 1.55 2.66
CA ALA A 54 -0.26 0.39 1.77
C ALA A 54 0.14 0.90 0.38
N ALA A 55 1.02 0.15 -0.27
CA ALA A 55 1.50 0.45 -1.61
C ALA A 55 1.79 -0.87 -2.35
N PRO A 56 1.81 -0.87 -3.69
CA PRO A 56 2.32 -2.00 -4.45
C PRO A 56 3.76 -2.33 -4.02
N ALA A 57 4.16 -3.58 -4.22
CA ALA A 57 5.53 -4.00 -3.94
C ALA A 57 6.53 -3.07 -4.66
N ALA A 58 7.52 -2.54 -3.92
CA ALA A 58 8.49 -1.58 -4.48
C ALA A 58 9.21 -2.12 -5.73
N LEU A 59 9.45 -3.44 -5.78
CA LEU A 59 10.02 -4.10 -6.95
C LEU A 59 9.08 -4.08 -8.17
N ARG A 60 7.76 -4.13 -7.99
CA ARG A 60 6.79 -4.00 -9.09
C ARG A 60 6.87 -2.60 -9.69
N ILE A 61 6.85 -1.56 -8.85
CA ILE A 61 6.98 -0.15 -9.26
C ILE A 61 8.32 0.07 -9.98
N ALA A 62 9.43 -0.39 -9.41
CA ALA A 62 10.74 -0.25 -10.01
C ALA A 62 10.81 -0.92 -11.40
N ARG A 63 10.23 -2.11 -11.56
CA ARG A 63 10.17 -2.80 -12.87
C ARG A 63 9.35 -2.01 -13.90
N GLU A 64 8.21 -1.46 -13.49
CA GLU A 64 7.37 -0.61 -14.35
C GLU A 64 8.14 0.63 -14.82
N GLN A 65 8.96 1.22 -13.94
CA GLN A 65 9.87 2.34 -14.22
C GLN A 65 11.13 1.95 -15.04
N GLY A 66 11.19 0.73 -15.58
CA GLY A 66 12.32 0.24 -16.39
C GLY A 66 13.49 -0.34 -15.59
N TYR A 67 13.44 -0.35 -14.25
CA TYR A 67 14.45 -0.98 -13.39
C TYR A 67 14.19 -2.49 -13.22
N GLY A 68 14.41 -3.24 -14.30
CA GLY A 68 14.31 -4.71 -14.26
C GLY A 68 15.29 -5.39 -13.29
N PRO A 69 15.12 -6.67 -12.94
CA PRO A 69 15.94 -7.37 -11.93
C PRO A 69 17.44 -7.44 -12.24
N LYS A 70 17.81 -7.30 -13.52
CA LYS A 70 19.20 -7.31 -13.99
C LYS A 70 19.77 -5.89 -14.17
N HIS A 71 18.99 -4.85 -13.90
CA HIS A 71 19.42 -3.47 -14.04
C HIS A 71 20.30 -3.06 -12.85
N ASN A 72 21.49 -2.51 -13.12
CA ASN A 72 22.46 -2.14 -12.08
C ASN A 72 21.90 -1.14 -11.05
N GLY A 73 20.90 -0.34 -11.44
CA GLY A 73 20.19 0.61 -10.57
C GLY A 73 18.98 0.05 -9.81
N ALA A 74 18.60 -1.21 -10.00
CA ALA A 74 17.35 -1.75 -9.43
C ALA A 74 17.29 -1.67 -7.90
N GLY A 75 18.40 -1.98 -7.22
CA GLY A 75 18.47 -1.87 -5.75
C GLY A 75 18.29 -0.43 -5.27
N ARG A 76 18.87 0.55 -5.97
CA ARG A 76 18.72 1.97 -5.65
C ARG A 76 17.29 2.45 -5.88
N ALA A 77 16.68 2.09 -7.01
CA ALA A 77 15.30 2.44 -7.31
C ALA A 77 14.33 1.90 -6.25
N VAL A 78 14.49 0.63 -5.86
CA VAL A 78 13.68 0.03 -4.78
C VAL A 78 13.86 0.76 -3.46
N ALA A 79 15.10 1.09 -3.07
CA ALA A 79 15.36 1.82 -1.83
C ALA A 79 14.75 3.23 -1.85
N GLU A 80 14.81 3.92 -2.99
CA GLU A 80 14.20 5.24 -3.18
C GLU A 80 12.68 5.18 -3.09
N ILE A 81 12.04 4.23 -3.79
CA ILE A 81 10.59 3.98 -3.69
C ILE A 81 10.18 3.71 -2.23
N MET A 82 10.94 2.86 -1.52
CA MET A 82 10.66 2.55 -0.11
C MET A 82 10.80 3.77 0.80
N SER A 83 11.79 4.63 0.54
CA SER A 83 12.02 5.85 1.33
C SER A 83 10.91 6.89 1.19
N GLY A 84 10.19 6.89 0.06
CA GLY A 84 9.05 7.78 -0.17
C GLY A 84 7.80 7.41 0.65
N ALA A 85 7.66 6.15 1.05
CA ALA A 85 6.52 5.64 1.82
C ALA A 85 6.97 4.60 2.86
N PRO A 86 7.79 4.98 3.85
CA PRO A 86 8.48 4.02 4.73
C PRO A 86 7.51 3.14 5.52
N HIS A 87 6.33 3.65 5.86
CA HIS A 87 5.31 2.90 6.61
C HIS A 87 4.56 1.89 5.74
N ALA A 88 4.51 2.05 4.42
CA ALA A 88 3.94 1.03 3.53
C ALA A 88 4.85 -0.20 3.41
N TYR A 89 6.14 -0.06 3.74
CA TYR A 89 7.17 -1.07 3.53
C TYR A 89 7.89 -1.49 4.82
N SER A 90 7.39 -1.10 6.00
CA SER A 90 8.04 -1.43 7.26
C SER A 90 8.05 -2.94 7.52
N ASP A 91 9.15 -3.44 8.07
CA ASP A 91 9.33 -4.86 8.34
C ASP A 91 8.60 -5.28 9.62
N VAL A 92 7.78 -6.34 9.54
CA VAL A 92 7.05 -6.99 10.65
C VAL A 92 7.93 -7.32 11.84
N ARG A 93 9.22 -7.60 11.59
CA ARG A 93 10.18 -7.96 12.66
C ARG A 93 10.53 -6.78 13.55
N LYS A 94 10.26 -5.54 13.12
CA LYS A 94 10.41 -4.33 13.93
C LYS A 94 9.05 -4.02 14.56
N ARG A 95 8.86 -4.43 15.82
CA ARG A 95 7.60 -4.28 16.59
C ARG A 95 6.96 -2.89 16.59
N SER A 96 7.68 -1.84 16.25
CA SER A 96 7.17 -0.46 16.21
C SER A 96 6.27 -0.16 15.01
N ASP A 97 6.36 -0.91 13.91
CA ASP A 97 5.78 -0.52 12.61
C ASP A 97 5.05 -1.69 11.93
N VAL A 98 3.93 -2.11 12.50
CA VAL A 98 3.05 -3.12 11.88
C VAL A 98 2.20 -2.45 10.80
N THR A 99 2.37 -2.85 9.54
CA THR A 99 1.46 -2.44 8.44
C THR A 99 0.22 -3.32 8.40
N VAL A 100 -0.88 -2.80 7.84
CA VAL A 100 -2.13 -3.57 7.69
C VAL A 100 -1.90 -4.81 6.81
N ASP A 101 -1.17 -4.66 5.68
CA ASP A 101 -0.83 -5.78 4.79
C ASP A 101 -0.01 -6.86 5.51
N ASN A 102 0.96 -6.46 6.33
CA ASN A 102 1.81 -7.38 7.06
C ASN A 102 1.05 -8.11 8.18
N ALA A 103 0.19 -7.41 8.91
CA ALA A 103 -0.67 -8.03 9.92
C ALA A 103 -1.58 -9.09 9.29
N ILE A 104 -2.16 -8.79 8.12
CA ILE A 104 -3.00 -9.73 7.38
C ILE A 104 -2.16 -10.90 6.86
N SER A 105 -0.96 -10.66 6.32
CA SER A 105 -0.05 -11.72 5.87
C SER A 105 0.32 -12.66 7.04
N ALA A 106 0.69 -12.11 8.19
CA ALA A 106 1.03 -12.90 9.37
C ALA A 106 -0.18 -13.70 9.90
N ALA A 107 -1.39 -13.15 9.85
CA ALA A 107 -2.61 -13.87 10.21
C ALA A 107 -2.90 -15.03 9.25
N ILE A 108 -2.72 -14.83 7.94
CA ILE A 108 -2.84 -15.89 6.93
C ILE A 108 -1.80 -16.99 7.20
N ASP A 109 -0.54 -16.64 7.40
CA ASP A 109 0.54 -17.59 7.65
C ASP A 109 0.29 -18.39 8.94
N LEU A 110 -0.15 -17.72 10.00
CA LEU A 110 -0.51 -18.38 11.25
C LEU A 110 -1.65 -19.39 11.03
N LEU A 111 -2.77 -18.98 10.43
CA LEU A 111 -3.91 -19.87 10.19
C LEU A 111 -3.57 -21.05 9.26
N ASN A 112 -2.67 -20.87 8.30
CA ASN A 112 -2.17 -21.97 7.47
C ASN A 112 -1.23 -22.92 8.22
N SER A 113 -0.50 -22.44 9.22
CA SER A 113 0.48 -23.23 10.00
C SER A 113 -0.18 -24.17 11.02
N VAL A 114 -1.40 -23.86 11.48
CA VAL A 114 -2.11 -24.68 12.47
C VAL A 114 -2.86 -25.81 11.77
N ALA A 115 -2.22 -26.98 11.64
CA ALA A 115 -2.79 -28.18 11.04
C ALA A 115 -4.07 -28.70 11.72
N PHE A 116 -4.34 -28.26 12.96
CA PHE A 116 -5.40 -28.79 13.83
C PHE A 116 -6.81 -28.23 13.57
N VAL A 117 -6.96 -27.24 12.67
CA VAL A 117 -8.27 -26.57 12.40
C VAL A 117 -8.99 -27.15 11.17
N ARG A 118 -8.50 -28.27 10.62
CA ARG A 118 -9.11 -28.92 9.45
C ARG A 118 -10.16 -29.99 9.79
N ASP A 119 -10.24 -30.44 11.03
CA ASP A 119 -11.11 -31.56 11.43
C ASP A 119 -12.32 -31.16 12.30
N GLU A 120 -12.38 -29.91 12.77
CA GLU A 120 -13.59 -29.34 13.34
C GLU A 120 -14.24 -28.45 12.29
N ASN A 121 -15.57 -28.42 12.27
CA ASN A 121 -16.41 -27.68 11.32
C ASN A 121 -16.29 -26.15 11.49
N ASP A 122 -15.05 -25.64 11.57
CA ASP A 122 -14.69 -24.26 11.85
C ASP A 122 -14.60 -23.44 10.55
N ASN A 123 -15.00 -22.19 10.67
CA ASN A 123 -15.03 -21.19 9.61
C ASN A 123 -13.63 -20.71 9.17
N THR A 124 -12.54 -21.39 9.57
CA THR A 124 -11.16 -21.02 9.23
C THR A 124 -10.94 -20.87 7.73
N GLY A 125 -11.52 -21.76 6.91
CA GLY A 125 -11.46 -21.63 5.44
C GLY A 125 -12.09 -20.33 4.93
N ALA A 126 -13.24 -19.95 5.48
CA ALA A 126 -13.92 -18.70 5.13
C ALA A 126 -13.18 -17.46 5.65
N ILE A 127 -12.56 -17.53 6.82
CA ILE A 127 -11.72 -16.45 7.37
C ILE A 127 -10.47 -16.26 6.51
N LEU A 128 -9.80 -17.34 6.10
CA LEU A 128 -8.66 -17.28 5.18
C LEU A 128 -9.02 -16.62 3.85
N ALA A 129 -10.20 -16.93 3.29
CA ALA A 129 -10.68 -16.26 2.08
C ALA A 129 -10.85 -14.75 2.31
N LYS A 130 -11.57 -14.35 3.37
CA LYS A 130 -11.76 -12.93 3.72
C LYS A 130 -10.45 -12.18 3.93
N LEU A 131 -9.45 -12.81 4.57
CA LEU A 131 -8.14 -12.21 4.78
C LEU A 131 -7.39 -12.04 3.45
N ARG A 132 -7.48 -13.01 2.53
CA ARG A 132 -6.89 -12.90 1.20
C ARG A 132 -7.55 -11.79 0.39
N ASP A 133 -8.88 -11.70 0.40
CA ASP A 133 -9.63 -10.65 -0.28
C ASP A 133 -9.29 -9.26 0.28
N ALA A 134 -9.24 -9.11 1.60
CA ALA A 134 -8.85 -7.86 2.25
C ALA A 134 -7.42 -7.45 1.89
N ARG A 135 -6.50 -8.42 1.78
CA ARG A 135 -5.13 -8.16 1.36
C ARG A 135 -5.03 -7.74 -0.10
N ALA A 136 -5.75 -8.42 -1.00
CA ALA A 136 -5.80 -8.09 -2.42
C ALA A 136 -6.34 -6.67 -2.65
N LEU A 137 -7.39 -6.29 -1.90
CA LEU A 137 -7.92 -4.92 -1.89
C LEU A 137 -6.88 -3.88 -1.48
N LEU A 138 -6.02 -4.17 -0.50
CA LEU A 138 -4.97 -3.26 -0.04
C LEU A 138 -3.78 -3.15 -1.01
N ARG A 139 -3.41 -4.25 -1.68
CA ARG A 139 -2.28 -4.29 -2.61
C ARG A 139 -2.60 -3.80 -4.02
N GLY A 140 -3.89 -3.69 -4.34
CA GLY A 140 -4.35 -3.38 -5.69
C GLY A 140 -4.01 -4.51 -6.65
N ASP A 141 -4.23 -5.76 -6.22
CA ASP A 141 -4.07 -6.94 -7.07
C ASP A 141 -5.18 -6.98 -8.14
N ASP A 142 -6.39 -6.51 -7.79
CA ASP A 142 -7.53 -6.33 -8.70
C ASP A 142 -7.94 -4.85 -8.77
N PRO A 143 -8.21 -4.27 -9.95
CA PRO A 143 -8.59 -2.87 -10.09
C PRO A 143 -9.94 -2.53 -9.43
N ILE A 144 -10.08 -1.33 -8.86
CA ILE A 144 -11.36 -0.86 -8.25
C ILE A 144 -12.40 -0.44 -9.28
N SER A 145 -12.01 -0.33 -10.55
CA SER A 145 -12.89 0.11 -11.63
C SER A 145 -12.37 -0.36 -12.99
N GLU A 146 -13.27 -0.60 -13.93
CA GLU A 146 -12.95 -0.94 -15.32
C GLU A 146 -12.58 0.30 -16.14
N ILE A 147 -11.69 1.16 -15.61
CA ILE A 147 -11.20 2.30 -16.37
C ILE A 147 -10.42 1.75 -17.58
N GLN A 148 -10.94 2.01 -18.78
CA GLN A 148 -10.18 1.79 -20.01
C GLN A 148 -9.06 2.83 -20.06
N TRP A 149 -7.87 2.44 -19.63
CA TRP A 149 -6.65 3.23 -19.76
C TRP A 149 -6.40 3.44 -21.26
N ARG A 150 -6.78 4.61 -21.78
CA ARG A 150 -6.47 4.99 -23.17
C ARG A 150 -5.01 5.44 -23.21
N PRO A 151 -4.19 4.94 -24.14
CA PRO A 151 -2.87 5.53 -24.36
C PRO A 151 -3.06 7.03 -24.66
N VAL A 152 -2.21 7.86 -24.05
CA VAL A 152 -2.14 9.29 -24.37
C VAL A 152 -1.85 9.36 -25.88
N GLN A 153 -2.73 10.00 -26.65
CA GLN A 153 -2.46 10.25 -28.06
C GLN A 153 -1.30 11.25 -28.12
N ASP A 154 -0.17 10.82 -28.68
CA ASP A 154 0.95 11.70 -29.07
C ASP A 154 0.48 12.84 -30.00
#